data_AF-A0A6M2D723-F1
#
_entry.id   AF-A0A6M2D723-F1
#
_cell.length_a   1.000
_cell.length_b   1.000
_cell.length_c   1.000
_cell.angle_alpha   90.00
_cell.angle_beta   90.00
_cell.angle_gamma   90.00
#
_symmetry.space_group_name_H-M   'P 1'
#
loop_
_entity.id
_entity.type
_entity.pdbx_description
1 polymer ?
#
loop_
_entity_poly.entity_id
_entity_poly.type
_entity_poly.pdbx_seq_one_letter_code
_entity_poly.pdbx_strand_id
1 'polypeptide(L)'
;MGGFASSVAFLHQEAAGNMEPPRAVINPVQITRMAGIITEHARNLITDREVCTFGEGILAVLLTKMGYDKDKALRAAREKESIRSALFFLKDAVFKDCVLCYHSFLESDLTQNKLIPCGHTACANCLKTHFWTQVHRGKLSCIECSAEVDQSLNINVLKRIFEEEYASFDHRLLLCCLEQTGEEKYCANKMCGMMLSVPRELWKMQCPSCKTIACTKCGNEWRKEHENRSCDDFMKWKSENDPDDPEYKLQDLIRRTAIMCPHCKTQYFKAKGGCAHFTCRNCKRAFCECCKTEFWKGQACGNEDCKGRGLHGHHPRNCFYYTRDYPCEDLQKLLEDAGVPVDEMAPQVVTDACTVSITSDDYSDSACGLPVLKGGKCEKHYKEILCDLIYRHRVDVLNLFNQDKLENELKKHKKDMPQLSSDLSPDEKLIRLCEFVAQAVPLAP
;
A
#
# COMPACT_ATOMS: atom_id res chain seq x y z
N MET A 1 -64.23 -69.80 17.85
CA MET A 1 -63.13 -68.82 17.91
C MET A 1 -63.38 -67.96 19.15
N GLY A 2 -63.25 -68.45 20.39
CA GLY A 2 -62.08 -69.16 20.92
C GLY A 2 -60.92 -68.16 20.92
N GLY A 3 -60.46 -67.60 22.03
CA GLY A 3 -60.53 -67.97 23.45
C GLY A 3 -59.29 -67.31 24.09
N PHE A 4 -59.03 -67.27 25.39
CA PHE A 4 -59.66 -67.68 26.64
C PHE A 4 -58.85 -66.86 27.71
N ALA A 5 -59.52 -66.17 28.63
CA ALA A 5 -59.63 -66.51 30.06
C ALA A 5 -58.32 -66.36 30.86
N SER A 6 -58.30 -65.47 31.86
CA SER A 6 -58.48 -65.75 33.32
C SER A 6 -57.17 -66.19 33.96
N SER A 7 -56.83 -65.89 35.22
CA SER A 7 -57.61 -65.91 36.46
C SER A 7 -56.73 -65.25 37.55
N VAL A 8 -57.20 -64.25 38.30
CA VAL A 8 -57.76 -64.33 39.67
C VAL A 8 -56.81 -64.87 40.76
N ALA A 9 -56.63 -64.00 41.76
CA ALA A 9 -56.39 -64.22 43.19
C ALA A 9 -55.05 -64.84 43.65
N PHE A 10 -54.39 -64.16 44.58
CA PHE A 10 -54.53 -64.50 46.00
C PHE A 10 -54.26 -63.28 46.88
N LEU A 11 -55.31 -62.83 47.58
CA LEU A 11 -55.22 -62.05 48.81
C LEU A 11 -55.07 -63.03 49.98
N HIS A 12 -54.37 -62.56 51.01
CA HIS A 12 -54.08 -63.16 52.32
C HIS A 12 -52.78 -63.95 52.44
N GLN A 13 -51.79 -63.31 53.06
CA GLN A 13 -51.50 -63.66 54.45
C GLN A 13 -50.73 -62.54 55.15
N GLU A 14 -51.35 -61.99 56.21
CA GLU A 14 -50.67 -61.32 57.30
C GLU A 14 -49.75 -62.31 58.03
N ALA A 15 -48.78 -61.73 58.76
CA ALA A 15 -47.92 -62.33 59.78
C ALA A 15 -46.63 -63.02 59.30
N ALA A 16 -45.57 -62.22 59.14
CA ALA A 16 -44.22 -62.61 59.51
C ALA A 16 -43.53 -61.37 60.10
N GLY A 17 -42.93 -61.55 61.27
CA GLY A 17 -42.63 -60.48 62.22
C GLY A 17 -41.55 -59.48 61.80
N ASN A 18 -41.37 -58.48 62.67
CA ASN A 18 -40.20 -57.63 62.75
C ASN A 18 -38.91 -58.43 62.52
N MET A 19 -38.38 -58.39 61.30
CA MET A 19 -36.98 -58.66 61.04
C MET A 19 -36.39 -57.34 60.55
N GLU A 20 -35.53 -56.75 61.38
CA GLU A 20 -34.61 -55.71 60.93
C GLU A 20 -33.91 -56.20 59.65
N PRO A 21 -33.76 -55.35 58.61
CA PRO A 21 -33.00 -55.75 57.44
C PRO A 21 -31.60 -56.17 57.89
N PRO A 22 -31.05 -57.28 57.36
CA PRO A 22 -29.73 -57.74 57.76
C PRO A 22 -28.73 -56.62 57.49
N ARG A 23 -28.01 -56.18 58.53
CA ARG A 23 -26.88 -55.25 58.37
C ARG A 23 -25.94 -55.85 57.35
N ALA A 24 -25.88 -55.25 56.16
CA ALA A 24 -24.97 -55.66 55.11
C ALA A 24 -23.56 -55.68 55.72
N VAL A 25 -22.96 -56.87 55.83
CA VAL A 25 -21.56 -57.01 56.24
C VAL A 25 -20.73 -56.47 55.10
N ILE A 26 -20.39 -55.18 55.17
CA ILE A 26 -19.62 -54.52 54.13
C ILE A 26 -18.21 -55.10 54.16
N ASN A 27 -17.85 -55.85 53.11
CA ASN A 27 -16.52 -56.46 53.01
C ASN A 27 -15.46 -55.35 52.81
N PRO A 28 -14.40 -55.29 53.65
CA PRO A 28 -13.34 -54.29 53.53
C PRO A 28 -12.72 -54.21 52.12
N VAL A 29 -12.60 -55.35 51.43
CA VAL A 29 -12.06 -55.43 50.06
C VAL A 29 -12.98 -54.71 49.06
N GLN A 30 -14.30 -54.77 49.25
CA GLN A 30 -15.26 -54.07 48.41
C GLN A 30 -15.21 -52.56 48.63
N ILE A 31 -15.00 -52.11 49.87
CA ILE A 31 -14.83 -50.68 50.21
C ILE A 31 -13.57 -50.14 49.53
N THR A 32 -12.44 -50.83 49.66
CA THR A 32 -11.17 -50.42 49.05
C THR A 32 -11.28 -50.36 47.53
N ARG A 33 -11.94 -51.33 46.89
CA ARG A 33 -12.17 -51.34 45.44
C ARG A 33 -13.04 -50.16 45.00
N MET A 34 -14.12 -49.87 45.72
CA MET A 34 -15.04 -48.78 45.38
C MET A 34 -14.39 -47.40 45.60
N ALA A 35 -13.60 -47.25 46.67
CA ALA A 35 -12.78 -46.05 46.89
C ALA A 35 -11.75 -45.86 45.77
N GLY A 36 -11.08 -46.94 45.32
CA GLY A 36 -10.19 -46.92 44.17
C GLY A 36 -10.87 -46.36 42.91
N ILE A 37 -12.06 -46.88 42.57
CA ILE A 37 -12.82 -46.42 41.39
C ILE A 37 -13.23 -44.95 41.52
N ILE A 38 -13.71 -44.53 42.70
CA ILE A 38 -14.12 -43.14 42.93
C ILE A 38 -12.93 -42.20 42.79
N THR A 39 -11.78 -42.55 43.37
CA THR A 39 -10.57 -41.73 43.28
C THR A 39 -10.01 -41.64 41.86
N GLU A 40 -10.07 -42.72 41.08
CA GLU A 40 -9.68 -42.71 39.68
C GLU A 40 -10.60 -41.81 38.85
N HIS A 41 -11.91 -41.97 38.98
CA HIS A 41 -12.88 -41.13 38.28
C HIS A 41 -12.74 -39.65 38.67
N ALA A 42 -12.51 -39.35 39.96
CA ALA A 42 -12.28 -37.99 40.42
C ALA A 42 -11.01 -37.37 39.81
N ARG A 43 -9.95 -38.16 39.56
CA ARG A 43 -8.77 -37.68 38.83
C ARG A 43 -9.10 -37.38 37.37
N ASN A 44 -9.87 -38.24 36.72
CA ASN A 44 -10.27 -38.02 35.33
C ASN A 44 -11.07 -36.72 35.17
N LEU A 45 -11.99 -36.41 36.09
CA LEU A 45 -12.73 -35.14 36.09
C LEU A 45 -11.81 -33.91 36.19
N ILE A 46 -10.69 -34.00 36.92
CA ILE A 46 -9.69 -32.92 36.99
C ILE A 46 -8.92 -32.83 35.67
N THR A 47 -8.49 -33.98 35.13
CA THR A 47 -7.78 -34.06 33.84
C THR A 47 -8.61 -33.46 32.72
N ASP A 48 -9.91 -33.71 32.71
CA ASP A 48 -10.89 -33.19 31.75
C ASP A 48 -11.30 -31.73 32.03
N ARG A 49 -10.76 -31.12 33.10
CA ARG A 49 -11.07 -29.75 33.57
C ARG A 49 -12.55 -29.53 33.91
N GLU A 50 -13.26 -30.58 34.29
CA GLU A 50 -14.65 -30.49 34.75
C GLU A 50 -14.75 -30.07 36.22
N VAL A 51 -13.69 -30.24 37.02
CA VAL A 51 -13.59 -29.77 38.42
C VAL A 51 -12.19 -29.19 38.70
N CYS A 52 -12.10 -28.30 39.68
CA CYS A 52 -10.86 -27.61 40.04
C CYS A 52 -10.06 -28.35 41.12
N THR A 53 -10.75 -29.07 42.00
CA THR A 53 -10.12 -29.75 43.14
C THR A 53 -10.46 -31.23 43.21
N PHE A 54 -9.60 -32.00 43.86
CA PHE A 54 -9.86 -33.42 44.10
C PHE A 54 -11.06 -33.67 45.02
N GLY A 55 -11.33 -32.75 45.96
CA GLY A 55 -12.52 -32.79 46.79
C GLY A 55 -13.82 -32.65 45.99
N GLU A 56 -13.88 -31.67 45.08
CA GLU A 56 -14.99 -31.51 44.13
C GLU A 56 -15.18 -32.76 43.28
N GLY A 57 -14.08 -33.33 42.74
CA GLY A 57 -14.12 -34.55 41.94
C GLY A 57 -14.72 -35.73 42.70
N ILE A 58 -14.29 -35.96 43.94
CA ILE A 58 -14.87 -37.03 44.78
C ILE A 58 -16.36 -36.79 45.00
N LEU A 59 -16.76 -35.58 45.37
CA LEU A 59 -18.14 -35.24 45.65
C LEU A 59 -19.04 -35.40 44.41
N ALA A 60 -18.59 -34.93 43.25
CA ALA A 60 -19.30 -35.09 41.97
C ALA A 60 -19.49 -36.57 41.59
N VAL A 61 -18.44 -37.39 41.73
CA VAL A 61 -18.52 -38.83 41.45
C VAL A 61 -19.49 -39.52 42.41
N LEU A 62 -19.45 -39.19 43.70
CA LEU A 62 -20.37 -39.75 44.69
C LEU A 62 -21.84 -39.42 44.34
N LEU A 63 -22.14 -38.16 44.04
CA LEU A 63 -23.49 -37.73 43.65
C LEU A 63 -23.95 -38.43 42.36
N THR A 64 -23.08 -38.56 41.38
CA THR A 64 -23.40 -39.29 40.13
C THR A 64 -23.68 -40.77 40.41
N LYS A 65 -22.91 -41.42 41.28
CA LYS A 65 -23.15 -42.82 41.72
C LYS A 65 -24.44 -42.97 42.51
N MET A 66 -24.93 -41.91 43.17
CA MET A 66 -26.24 -41.87 43.82
C MET A 66 -27.40 -41.66 42.85
N GLY A 67 -27.14 -41.55 41.54
CA GLY A 67 -28.17 -41.45 40.49
C GLY A 67 -28.54 -40.03 40.08
N TYR A 68 -27.81 -39.01 40.55
CA TYR A 68 -27.99 -37.65 40.06
C TYR A 68 -27.36 -37.47 38.68
N ASP A 69 -27.97 -36.61 37.86
CA ASP A 69 -27.43 -36.19 36.57
C ASP A 69 -26.01 -35.58 36.73
N LYS A 70 -25.15 -35.84 35.75
CA LYS A 70 -23.73 -35.47 35.80
C LYS A 70 -23.55 -33.95 35.95
N ASP A 71 -24.29 -33.14 35.21
CA ASP A 71 -24.14 -31.67 35.24
C ASP A 71 -24.60 -31.10 36.58
N LYS A 72 -25.71 -31.64 37.11
CA LYS A 72 -26.23 -31.26 38.43
C LYS A 72 -25.24 -31.65 39.53
N ALA A 73 -24.67 -32.85 39.45
CA ALA A 73 -23.67 -33.35 40.40
C ALA A 73 -22.39 -32.50 40.37
N LEU A 74 -21.89 -32.14 39.18
CA LEU A 74 -20.75 -31.24 39.01
C LEU A 74 -21.03 -29.85 39.60
N ARG A 75 -22.21 -29.28 39.34
CA ARG A 75 -22.56 -27.97 39.90
C ARG A 75 -22.66 -28.01 41.43
N ALA A 76 -23.32 -29.03 41.98
CA ALA A 76 -23.44 -29.18 43.43
C ALA A 76 -22.08 -29.34 44.11
N ALA A 77 -21.14 -30.06 43.46
CA ALA A 77 -19.80 -30.24 43.98
C ALA A 77 -18.96 -28.96 43.98
N ARG A 78 -19.14 -28.07 42.99
CA ARG A 78 -18.47 -26.75 42.96
C ARG A 78 -19.00 -25.78 44.01
N GLU A 79 -20.27 -25.90 44.38
CA GLU A 79 -20.96 -24.98 45.29
C GLU A 79 -20.89 -25.36 46.77
N LYS A 80 -20.56 -26.63 47.07
CA LYS A 80 -20.72 -27.21 48.41
C LYS A 80 -19.56 -28.14 48.73
N GLU A 81 -19.08 -28.06 49.97
CA GLU A 81 -17.91 -28.82 50.43
C GLU A 81 -18.26 -30.19 51.03
N SER A 82 -19.55 -30.47 51.29
CA SER A 82 -20.00 -31.71 51.93
C SER A 82 -21.13 -32.38 51.16
N ILE A 83 -21.21 -33.71 51.25
CA ILE A 83 -22.28 -34.48 50.63
C ILE A 83 -23.67 -34.06 51.14
N ARG A 84 -23.81 -33.76 52.44
CA ARG A 84 -25.08 -33.34 53.02
C ARG A 84 -25.55 -32.01 52.42
N SER A 85 -24.66 -31.01 52.39
CA SER A 85 -25.01 -29.69 51.85
C SER A 85 -25.22 -29.71 50.33
N ALA A 86 -24.51 -30.58 49.61
CA ALA A 86 -24.74 -30.82 48.18
C ALA A 86 -26.12 -31.44 47.90
N LEU A 87 -26.56 -32.41 48.70
CA LEU A 87 -27.90 -33.01 48.56
C LEU A 87 -29.03 -32.01 48.86
N PHE A 88 -28.86 -31.15 49.87
CA PHE A 88 -29.81 -30.06 50.13
C PHE A 88 -29.86 -29.08 48.95
N PHE A 89 -28.70 -28.67 48.44
CA PHE A 89 -28.62 -27.81 47.27
C PHE A 89 -29.33 -28.41 46.06
N LEU A 90 -29.10 -29.69 45.76
CA LEU A 90 -29.74 -30.39 44.64
C LEU A 90 -31.26 -30.50 44.77
N LYS A 91 -31.79 -30.50 45.99
CA LYS A 91 -33.22 -30.54 46.26
C LYS A 91 -33.89 -29.19 46.03
N ASP A 92 -33.23 -28.12 46.46
CA ASP A 92 -33.80 -26.77 46.47
C ASP A 92 -33.50 -25.99 45.17
N ALA A 93 -32.41 -26.33 44.47
CA ALA A 93 -32.01 -25.66 43.25
C ALA A 93 -32.87 -26.03 42.04
N VAL A 94 -33.22 -25.03 41.24
CA VAL A 94 -33.96 -25.20 39.99
C VAL A 94 -32.97 -25.23 38.82
N PHE A 95 -33.00 -26.32 38.06
CA PHE A 95 -32.15 -26.52 36.89
C PHE A 95 -32.98 -26.45 35.61
N LYS A 96 -32.39 -25.87 34.56
CA LYS A 96 -32.92 -25.80 33.20
C LYS A 96 -31.83 -26.15 32.20
N ASP A 97 -32.21 -26.78 31.12
CA ASP A 97 -31.28 -27.19 30.08
C ASP A 97 -31.01 -26.03 29.11
N CYS A 98 -29.75 -25.90 28.69
CA CYS A 98 -29.37 -24.92 27.67
C CYS A 98 -29.94 -25.32 26.30
N VAL A 99 -30.54 -24.38 25.58
CA VAL A 99 -31.17 -24.61 24.27
C VAL A 99 -30.22 -25.08 23.15
N LEU A 100 -28.91 -25.06 23.39
CA LEU A 100 -27.88 -25.38 22.38
C LEU A 100 -27.08 -26.63 22.72
N CYS A 101 -26.54 -26.69 23.94
CA CYS A 101 -25.69 -27.81 24.35
C CYS A 101 -26.45 -28.87 25.16
N TYR A 102 -27.72 -28.64 25.49
CA TYR A 102 -28.58 -29.56 26.25
C TYR A 102 -28.06 -29.99 27.64
N HIS A 103 -27.00 -29.34 28.13
CA HIS A 103 -26.50 -29.52 29.50
C HIS A 103 -27.37 -28.77 30.50
N SER A 104 -27.45 -29.29 31.72
CA SER A 104 -28.26 -28.75 32.81
C SER A 104 -27.52 -27.63 33.58
N PHE A 105 -28.11 -26.44 33.65
CA PHE A 105 -27.58 -25.28 34.38
C PHE A 105 -28.58 -24.76 35.41
N LEU A 106 -28.10 -23.98 36.39
CA LEU A 106 -29.01 -23.26 37.28
C LEU A 106 -29.83 -22.24 36.50
N GLU A 107 -31.12 -22.16 36.79
CA GLU A 107 -32.00 -21.18 36.15
C GLU A 107 -31.52 -19.73 36.37
N SER A 108 -30.93 -19.44 37.53
CA SER A 108 -30.32 -18.14 37.82
C SER A 108 -29.21 -17.78 36.83
N ASP A 109 -28.38 -18.74 36.45
CA ASP A 109 -27.22 -18.52 35.58
C ASP A 109 -27.66 -18.28 34.13
N LEU A 110 -28.68 -19.01 33.67
CA LEU A 110 -29.28 -18.77 32.36
C LEU A 110 -30.01 -17.42 32.31
N THR A 111 -30.75 -17.06 33.36
CA THR A 111 -31.48 -15.80 33.45
C THR A 111 -30.55 -14.59 33.47
N GLN A 112 -29.36 -14.73 34.08
CA GLN A 112 -28.32 -13.70 34.07
C GLN A 112 -27.75 -13.44 32.67
N ASN A 113 -27.86 -14.41 31.76
CA ASN A 113 -27.41 -14.32 30.37
C ASN A 113 -28.55 -13.99 29.40
N LYS A 114 -29.63 -13.38 29.89
CA LYS A 114 -30.78 -12.98 29.10
C LYS A 114 -30.43 -11.81 28.17
N LEU A 115 -30.61 -12.01 26.87
CA LEU A 115 -30.37 -10.98 25.86
C LEU A 115 -31.53 -9.99 25.77
N ILE A 116 -31.22 -8.72 25.62
CA ILE A 116 -32.19 -7.62 25.51
C ILE A 116 -32.20 -7.12 24.05
N PRO A 117 -33.38 -6.89 23.43
CA PRO A 117 -34.74 -6.98 24.00
C PRO A 117 -35.40 -8.36 23.87
N CYS A 118 -34.82 -9.28 23.09
CA CYS A 118 -35.50 -10.51 22.68
C CYS A 118 -35.84 -11.48 23.83
N GLY A 119 -35.14 -11.41 24.95
CA GLY A 119 -35.41 -12.18 26.15
C GLY A 119 -34.93 -13.62 26.14
N HIS A 120 -34.25 -14.06 25.07
CA HIS A 120 -33.66 -15.40 24.93
C HIS A 120 -32.45 -15.59 25.84
N THR A 121 -32.21 -16.83 26.26
CA THR A 121 -31.19 -17.20 27.25
C THR A 121 -30.43 -18.44 26.81
N ALA A 122 -29.11 -18.44 26.98
CA ALA A 122 -28.27 -19.62 26.80
C ALA A 122 -27.11 -19.60 27.80
N CYS A 123 -26.41 -20.73 27.95
CA CYS A 123 -25.24 -20.78 28.83
C CYS A 123 -24.10 -19.89 28.30
N ALA A 124 -23.25 -19.41 29.21
CA ALA A 124 -22.19 -18.45 28.88
C ALA A 124 -21.28 -18.96 27.76
N ASN A 125 -20.85 -20.22 27.82
CA ASN A 125 -19.99 -20.81 26.79
C ASN A 125 -20.64 -20.80 25.40
N CYS A 126 -21.92 -21.15 25.29
CA CYS A 126 -22.61 -21.17 24.00
C CYS A 126 -22.75 -19.76 23.42
N LEU A 127 -23.12 -18.77 24.24
CA LEU A 127 -23.18 -17.37 23.82
C LEU A 127 -21.80 -16.84 23.41
N LYS A 128 -20.77 -17.17 24.19
CA LYS A 128 -19.38 -16.79 23.92
C LYS A 128 -18.92 -17.31 22.56
N THR A 129 -19.10 -18.60 22.30
CA THR A 129 -18.75 -19.23 21.02
C THR A 129 -19.54 -18.60 19.88
N HIS A 130 -20.85 -18.42 20.05
CA HIS A 130 -21.70 -17.80 19.03
C HIS A 130 -21.22 -16.39 18.67
N PHE A 131 -21.01 -15.51 19.64
CA PHE A 131 -20.56 -14.15 19.39
C PHE A 131 -19.15 -14.10 18.80
N TRP A 132 -18.23 -14.98 19.24
CA TRP A 132 -16.91 -15.11 18.60
C TRP A 132 -17.01 -15.48 17.13
N THR A 133 -17.91 -16.39 16.75
CA THR A 133 -18.11 -16.74 15.34
C THR A 133 -18.67 -15.58 14.53
N GLN A 134 -19.37 -14.61 15.14
CA GLN A 134 -19.98 -13.48 14.44
C GLN A 134 -19.12 -12.22 14.43
N VAL A 135 -18.04 -12.14 15.22
CA VAL A 135 -17.22 -10.93 15.37
C VAL A 135 -16.73 -10.35 14.04
N HIS A 136 -16.38 -11.22 13.08
CA HIS A 136 -15.93 -10.82 11.74
C HIS A 136 -17.00 -10.09 10.93
N ARG A 137 -18.27 -10.23 11.32
CA ARG A 137 -19.41 -9.56 10.69
C ARG A 137 -19.68 -8.18 11.27
N GLY A 138 -18.92 -7.69 12.25
CA GLY A 138 -19.14 -6.35 12.84
C GLY A 138 -20.52 -6.16 13.47
N LYS A 139 -21.32 -7.23 13.62
CA LYS A 139 -22.67 -7.20 14.16
C LYS A 139 -22.94 -8.48 14.90
N LEU A 140 -23.59 -8.35 16.04
CA LEU A 140 -24.00 -9.48 16.87
C LEU A 140 -25.49 -9.75 16.65
N SER A 141 -25.87 -11.01 16.65
CA SER A 141 -27.27 -11.43 16.52
C SER A 141 -27.61 -12.49 17.56
N CYS A 142 -28.88 -12.51 17.97
CA CYS A 142 -29.40 -13.50 18.91
C CYS A 142 -29.37 -14.89 18.26
N ILE A 143 -28.98 -15.91 19.03
CA ILE A 143 -28.88 -17.27 18.53
C ILE A 143 -30.23 -17.92 18.20
N GLU A 144 -31.30 -17.52 18.90
CA GLU A 144 -32.64 -18.10 18.69
C GLU A 144 -33.42 -17.35 17.61
N CYS A 145 -33.51 -16.01 17.72
CA CYS A 145 -34.35 -15.21 16.81
C CYS A 145 -33.60 -14.45 15.72
N SER A 146 -32.27 -14.52 15.69
CA SER A 146 -31.41 -13.78 14.75
C SER A 146 -31.56 -12.24 14.78
N ALA A 147 -32.27 -11.68 15.77
CA ALA A 147 -32.37 -10.24 15.95
C ALA A 147 -31.01 -9.63 16.32
N GLU A 148 -30.72 -8.41 15.83
CA GLU A 148 -29.49 -7.69 16.14
C GLU A 148 -29.38 -7.42 17.65
N VAL A 149 -28.22 -7.72 18.23
CA VAL A 149 -27.92 -7.56 19.66
C VAL A 149 -27.14 -6.27 19.82
N ASP A 150 -27.80 -5.26 20.39
CA ASP A 150 -27.16 -4.00 20.74
C ASP A 150 -26.17 -4.22 21.90
N GLN A 151 -24.90 -3.91 21.62
CA GLN A 151 -23.80 -4.05 22.58
C GLN A 151 -24.00 -3.18 23.83
N SER A 152 -24.52 -1.96 23.68
CA SER A 152 -24.71 -1.01 24.78
C SER A 152 -25.76 -1.51 25.77
N LEU A 153 -26.85 -2.09 25.27
CA LEU A 153 -27.93 -2.66 26.08
C LEU A 153 -27.51 -3.97 26.77
N ASN A 154 -26.58 -4.72 26.16
CA ASN A 154 -26.16 -6.04 26.63
C ASN A 154 -24.76 -6.04 27.27
N ILE A 155 -24.18 -4.88 27.58
CA ILE A 155 -22.80 -4.75 28.07
C ILE A 155 -22.52 -5.60 29.32
N ASN A 156 -23.48 -5.67 30.26
CA ASN A 156 -23.33 -6.44 31.49
C ASN A 156 -23.31 -7.96 31.24
N VAL A 157 -24.07 -8.42 30.24
CA VAL A 157 -24.10 -9.82 29.82
C VAL A 157 -22.80 -10.15 29.10
N LEU A 158 -22.35 -9.31 28.17
CA LEU A 158 -21.11 -9.50 27.42
C LEU A 158 -19.88 -9.50 28.33
N LYS A 159 -19.75 -8.55 29.27
CA LYS A 159 -18.64 -8.52 30.22
C LYS A 159 -18.58 -9.78 31.10
N ARG A 160 -19.73 -10.33 31.48
CA ARG A 160 -19.81 -11.55 32.29
C ARG A 160 -19.43 -12.80 31.50
N ILE A 161 -19.87 -12.89 30.25
CA ILE A 161 -19.62 -14.07 29.41
C ILE A 161 -18.16 -14.13 28.95
N PHE A 162 -17.58 -12.98 28.61
CA PHE A 162 -16.21 -12.90 28.09
C PHE A 162 -15.15 -12.71 29.18
N GLU A 163 -15.52 -12.20 30.35
CA GLU A 163 -14.62 -11.99 31.50
C GLU A 163 -13.35 -11.23 31.06
N GLU A 164 -12.18 -11.83 31.21
CA GLU A 164 -10.88 -11.25 30.83
C GLU A 164 -10.74 -11.02 29.31
N GLU A 165 -11.46 -11.77 28.49
CA GLU A 165 -11.42 -11.66 27.03
C GLU A 165 -12.33 -10.55 26.49
N TYR A 166 -13.10 -9.86 27.35
CA TYR A 166 -14.05 -8.84 26.89
C TYR A 166 -13.36 -7.72 26.11
N ALA A 167 -12.20 -7.24 26.59
CA ALA A 167 -11.49 -6.14 25.96
C ALA A 167 -10.98 -6.49 24.54
N SER A 168 -10.46 -7.71 24.35
CA SER A 168 -9.98 -8.15 23.05
C SER A 168 -11.13 -8.42 22.08
N PHE A 169 -12.24 -8.97 22.58
CA PHE A 169 -13.47 -9.16 21.82
C PHE A 169 -14.07 -7.82 21.36
N ASP A 170 -14.22 -6.85 22.28
CA ASP A 170 -14.77 -5.52 22.01
C ASP A 170 -13.94 -4.77 20.97
N HIS A 171 -12.61 -4.75 21.15
CA HIS A 171 -11.70 -4.13 20.19
C HIS A 171 -11.82 -4.76 18.80
N ARG A 172 -11.90 -6.10 18.71
CA ARG A 172 -12.06 -6.78 17.42
C ARG A 172 -13.41 -6.52 16.78
N LEU A 173 -14.49 -6.52 17.56
CA LEU A 173 -15.83 -6.20 17.08
C LEU A 173 -15.85 -4.78 16.50
N LEU A 174 -15.28 -3.80 17.22
CA LEU A 174 -15.17 -2.42 16.77
C LEU A 174 -14.42 -2.32 15.43
N LEU A 175 -13.24 -2.94 15.30
CA LEU A 175 -12.49 -2.93 14.05
C LEU A 175 -13.33 -3.49 12.89
N CYS A 176 -13.98 -4.63 13.08
CA CYS A 176 -14.84 -5.22 12.03
C CYS A 176 -16.10 -4.38 11.75
N CYS A 177 -16.68 -3.69 12.74
CA CYS A 177 -17.76 -2.73 12.51
C CYS A 177 -17.29 -1.61 11.59
N LEU A 178 -16.12 -1.04 11.88
CA LEU A 178 -15.58 0.10 11.16
C LEU A 178 -15.15 -0.26 9.73
N GLU A 179 -14.55 -1.44 9.53
CA GLU A 179 -14.23 -1.97 8.20
C GLU A 179 -15.48 -2.07 7.30
N GLN A 180 -16.63 -2.43 7.89
CA GLN A 180 -17.88 -2.60 7.15
C GLN A 180 -18.60 -1.30 6.84
N THR A 181 -18.44 -0.25 7.66
CA THR A 181 -19.03 1.05 7.34
C THR A 181 -18.28 1.72 6.19
N GLY A 182 -16.99 1.43 5.97
CA GLY A 182 -16.21 2.05 4.90
C GLY A 182 -16.09 3.57 5.03
N GLU A 183 -16.28 4.09 6.25
CA GLU A 183 -16.14 5.51 6.62
C GLU A 183 -14.72 5.82 7.11
N GLU A 184 -13.82 4.84 7.07
CA GLU A 184 -12.44 5.00 7.49
C GLU A 184 -11.56 5.55 6.37
N LYS A 185 -10.84 6.63 6.68
CA LYS A 185 -9.86 7.24 5.80
C LYS A 185 -8.56 7.41 6.56
N TYR A 186 -7.47 6.93 5.98
CA TYR A 186 -6.13 7.25 6.48
C TYR A 186 -5.79 8.70 6.14
N CYS A 187 -5.02 9.33 7.02
CA CYS A 187 -4.44 10.64 6.77
C CYS A 187 -3.65 10.62 5.45
N ALA A 188 -3.87 11.63 4.59
CA ALA A 188 -3.13 11.78 3.33
C ALA A 188 -1.61 11.94 3.56
N ASN A 189 -1.22 12.46 4.72
CA ASN A 189 0.17 12.46 5.14
C ASN A 189 0.59 11.04 5.56
N LYS A 190 1.35 10.38 4.67
CA LYS A 190 1.87 9.03 4.88
C LYS A 190 2.72 8.87 6.14
N MET A 191 3.34 9.94 6.65
CA MET A 191 4.12 9.92 7.89
C MET A 191 3.26 9.96 9.15
N CYS A 192 1.99 10.38 9.05
CA CYS A 192 1.08 10.48 10.20
C CYS A 192 0.45 9.13 10.54
N GLY A 193 0.00 8.37 9.54
CA GLY A 193 -0.60 7.04 9.73
C GLY A 193 -1.92 7.01 10.50
N MET A 194 -2.47 8.16 10.92
CA MET A 194 -3.71 8.24 11.67
C MET A 194 -4.92 7.85 10.81
N MET A 195 -5.76 6.97 11.35
CA MET A 195 -7.05 6.57 10.78
C MET A 195 -8.16 7.46 11.34
N LEU A 196 -9.05 7.93 10.47
CA LEU A 196 -10.14 8.85 10.80
C LEU A 196 -11.46 8.27 10.31
N SER A 197 -12.48 8.34 11.16
CA SER A 197 -13.87 8.14 10.75
C SER A 197 -14.39 9.44 10.15
N VAL A 198 -14.74 9.40 8.86
CA VAL A 198 -15.16 10.58 8.09
C VAL A 198 -16.53 10.31 7.46
N PRO A 199 -17.56 11.10 7.82
CA PRO A 199 -18.88 11.03 7.17
C PRO A 199 -18.78 11.16 5.64
N ARG A 200 -19.55 10.35 4.91
CA ARG A 200 -19.51 10.30 3.43
C ARG A 200 -19.84 11.64 2.75
N GLU A 201 -20.64 12.47 3.40
CA GLU A 201 -21.09 13.76 2.88
C GLU A 201 -20.01 14.86 2.94
N LEU A 202 -18.96 14.67 3.74
CA LEU A 202 -17.86 15.63 3.81
C LEU A 202 -16.93 15.45 2.63
N TRP A 203 -16.56 16.55 1.99
CA TRP A 203 -15.61 16.55 0.86
C TRP A 203 -14.16 16.81 1.29
N LYS A 204 -13.99 17.56 2.39
CA LYS A 204 -12.69 17.89 2.99
C LYS A 204 -12.63 17.29 4.39
N MET A 205 -11.51 16.66 4.74
CA MET A 205 -11.17 16.25 6.10
C MET A 205 -9.90 16.96 6.55
N GLN A 206 -9.81 17.29 7.84
CA GLN A 206 -8.59 17.79 8.45
C GLN A 206 -8.10 16.78 9.49
N CYS A 207 -6.85 16.31 9.35
CA CYS A 207 -6.26 15.42 10.33
C CYS A 207 -6.07 16.17 11.68
N PRO A 208 -6.61 15.67 12.80
CA PRO A 208 -6.47 16.33 14.10
C PRO A 208 -5.03 16.30 14.62
N SER A 209 -4.22 15.30 14.23
CA SER A 209 -2.80 15.17 14.59
C SER A 209 -1.90 16.10 13.77
N CYS A 210 -1.81 15.92 12.45
CA CYS A 210 -0.84 16.66 11.63
C CYS A 210 -1.44 17.88 10.90
N LYS A 211 -2.73 18.17 11.10
CA LYS A 211 -3.47 19.29 10.48
C LYS A 211 -3.55 19.28 8.96
N THR A 212 -3.02 18.25 8.29
CA THR A 212 -3.15 18.05 6.83
C THR A 212 -4.62 17.99 6.44
N ILE A 213 -4.99 18.78 5.44
CA ILE A 213 -6.33 18.80 4.86
C ILE A 213 -6.29 17.91 3.62
N ALA A 214 -7.26 17.02 3.46
CA ALA A 214 -7.32 16.08 2.34
C ALA A 214 -8.73 15.96 1.78
N CYS A 215 -8.82 15.55 0.51
CA CYS A 215 -10.09 15.14 -0.08
C CYS A 215 -10.50 13.77 0.45
N THR A 216 -11.73 13.66 0.96
CA THR A 216 -12.27 12.41 1.51
C THR A 216 -12.51 11.35 0.45
N LYS A 217 -12.74 11.77 -0.81
CA LYS A 217 -13.02 10.89 -1.95
C LYS A 217 -11.74 10.28 -2.51
N CYS A 218 -10.79 11.11 -2.97
CA CYS A 218 -9.56 10.63 -3.60
C CYS A 218 -8.37 10.42 -2.64
N GLY A 219 -8.46 10.89 -1.40
CA GLY A 219 -7.40 10.75 -0.39
C GLY A 219 -6.17 11.64 -0.63
N ASN A 220 -6.16 12.46 -1.69
CA ASN A 220 -5.08 13.41 -1.94
C ASN A 220 -5.14 14.60 -0.98
N GLU A 221 -3.98 15.18 -0.68
CA GLU A 221 -3.88 16.45 0.03
C GLU A 221 -4.63 17.56 -0.72
N TRP A 222 -5.37 18.37 0.04
CA TRP A 222 -6.25 19.38 -0.50
C TRP A 222 -5.47 20.59 -1.04
N ARG A 223 -5.71 20.96 -2.29
CA ARG A 223 -5.14 22.16 -2.92
C ARG A 223 -6.21 23.07 -3.51
N LYS A 224 -5.86 24.32 -3.80
CA LYS A 224 -6.79 25.30 -4.42
C LYS A 224 -7.27 24.83 -5.78
N GLU A 225 -6.43 24.12 -6.52
CA GLU A 225 -6.73 23.59 -7.85
C GLU A 225 -7.70 22.39 -7.81
N HIS A 226 -7.92 21.78 -6.64
CA HIS A 226 -9.00 20.80 -6.43
C HIS A 226 -10.35 21.48 -6.14
N GLU A 227 -10.36 22.77 -5.80
CA GLU A 227 -11.60 23.50 -5.51
C GLU A 227 -12.50 23.56 -6.74
N ASN A 228 -13.76 23.16 -6.58
CA ASN A 228 -14.76 23.08 -7.67
C ASN A 228 -14.35 22.19 -8.86
N ARG A 229 -13.41 21.24 -8.66
CA ARG A 229 -13.05 20.22 -9.65
C ARG A 229 -13.40 18.83 -9.18
N SER A 230 -13.71 17.95 -10.13
CA SER A 230 -13.85 16.52 -9.84
C SER A 230 -12.49 15.93 -9.42
N CYS A 231 -12.51 14.80 -8.71
CA CYS A 231 -11.27 14.11 -8.35
C CYS A 231 -10.49 13.66 -9.59
N ASP A 232 -11.18 13.26 -10.66
CA ASP A 232 -10.55 12.81 -11.91
C ASP A 232 -9.87 13.97 -12.64
N ASP A 233 -10.52 15.13 -12.71
CA ASP A 233 -9.93 16.34 -13.32
C ASP A 233 -8.73 16.84 -12.52
N PHE A 234 -8.79 16.76 -11.19
CA PHE A 234 -7.67 17.12 -10.34
C PHE A 234 -6.47 16.17 -10.52
N MET A 235 -6.71 14.86 -10.64
CA MET A 235 -5.67 13.87 -10.91
C MET A 235 -5.01 14.12 -12.27
N LYS A 236 -5.81 14.40 -13.31
CA LYS A 236 -5.28 14.75 -14.63
C LYS A 236 -4.44 16.02 -14.56
N TRP A 237 -4.95 17.06 -13.91
CA TRP A 237 -4.20 18.31 -13.72
C TRP A 237 -2.85 18.07 -13.01
N LYS A 238 -2.81 17.24 -11.96
CA LYS A 238 -1.56 16.86 -11.29
C LYS A 238 -0.56 16.21 -12.25
N SER A 239 -0.99 15.23 -13.03
CA SER A 239 -0.10 14.53 -13.98
C SER A 239 0.50 15.47 -15.04
N GLU A 240 -0.21 16.55 -15.38
CA GLU A 240 0.19 17.48 -16.43
C GLU A 240 0.95 18.71 -15.91
N ASN A 241 0.81 19.06 -14.62
CA ASN A 241 1.25 20.36 -14.10
C ASN A 241 1.99 20.31 -12.76
N ASP A 242 1.93 19.23 -11.99
CA ASP A 242 2.52 19.16 -10.64
C ASP A 242 3.95 18.60 -10.72
N PRO A 243 5.01 19.40 -10.51
CA PRO A 243 6.39 18.94 -10.59
C PRO A 243 6.73 17.84 -9.61
N ASP A 244 5.96 17.68 -8.53
CA ASP A 244 6.15 16.64 -7.53
C ASP A 244 5.45 15.33 -7.88
N ASP A 245 4.53 15.35 -8.85
CA ASP A 245 3.79 14.17 -9.27
C ASP A 245 4.70 13.20 -10.07
N PRO A 246 4.69 11.90 -9.76
CA PRO A 246 5.52 10.92 -10.45
C PRO A 246 5.29 10.87 -11.96
N GLU A 247 4.04 11.03 -12.42
CA GLU A 247 3.73 11.00 -13.86
C GLU A 247 4.26 12.25 -14.55
N TYR A 248 4.12 13.42 -13.92
CA TYR A 248 4.73 14.64 -14.44
C TYR A 248 6.25 14.51 -14.53
N LYS A 249 6.91 14.00 -13.49
CA LYS A 249 8.36 13.77 -13.47
C LYS A 249 8.80 12.82 -14.58
N LEU A 250 8.05 11.75 -14.81
CA LEU A 250 8.32 10.80 -15.88
C LEU A 250 8.15 11.47 -17.25
N GLN A 251 7.04 12.16 -17.48
CA GLN A 251 6.79 12.88 -18.73
C GLN A 251 7.82 13.97 -18.99
N ASP A 252 8.22 14.73 -17.97
CA ASP A 252 9.28 15.74 -18.05
C ASP A 252 10.63 15.09 -18.37
N LEU A 253 10.97 13.98 -17.73
CA LEU A 253 12.19 13.21 -18.03
C LEU A 253 12.18 12.72 -19.48
N ILE A 254 11.07 12.17 -19.96
CA ILE A 254 10.91 11.73 -21.36
C ILE A 254 11.10 12.91 -22.30
N ARG A 255 10.45 14.05 -22.04
CA ARG A 255 10.59 15.27 -22.86
C ARG A 255 12.03 15.76 -22.91
N ARG A 256 12.78 15.64 -21.81
CA ARG A 256 14.17 16.11 -21.70
C ARG A 256 15.20 15.14 -22.27
N THR A 257 14.92 13.85 -22.30
CA THR A 257 15.94 12.80 -22.59
C THR A 257 15.65 11.95 -23.82
N ALA A 258 14.40 11.91 -24.31
CA ALA A 258 14.04 11.05 -25.42
C ALA A 258 14.51 11.62 -26.78
N ILE A 259 15.17 10.79 -27.57
CA ILE A 259 15.46 11.06 -28.97
C ILE A 259 14.22 10.69 -29.78
N MET A 260 13.50 11.68 -30.28
CA MET A 260 12.36 11.47 -31.18
C MET A 260 12.82 11.47 -32.64
N CYS A 261 12.47 10.42 -33.38
CA CYS A 261 12.71 10.38 -34.83
C CYS A 261 11.85 11.43 -35.54
N PRO A 262 12.43 12.35 -36.35
CA PRO A 262 11.66 13.40 -37.02
C PRO A 262 10.66 12.83 -38.04
N HIS A 263 10.97 11.68 -38.63
CA HIS A 263 10.15 11.03 -39.66
C HIS A 263 9.00 10.18 -39.10
N CYS A 264 9.28 9.16 -38.29
CA CYS A 264 8.26 8.22 -37.81
C CYS A 264 7.79 8.46 -36.38
N LYS A 265 8.32 9.49 -35.71
CA LYS A 265 8.00 9.88 -34.31
C LYS A 265 8.28 8.82 -33.24
N THR A 266 8.85 7.67 -33.59
CA THR A 266 9.35 6.69 -32.62
C THR A 266 10.34 7.36 -31.67
N GLN A 267 10.12 7.15 -30.37
CA GLN A 267 10.97 7.66 -29.29
C GLN A 267 12.00 6.61 -28.89
N TYR A 268 13.23 7.06 -28.64
CA TYR A 268 14.32 6.24 -28.16
C TYR A 268 14.88 6.84 -26.88
N PHE A 269 15.05 5.99 -25.87
CA PHE A 269 15.80 6.33 -24.67
C PHE A 269 17.21 5.79 -24.87
N LYS A 270 18.13 6.68 -25.25
CA LYS A 270 19.54 6.35 -25.38
C LYS A 270 20.30 7.19 -24.37
N ALA A 271 21.23 6.56 -23.67
CA ALA A 271 22.14 7.26 -22.80
C ALA A 271 23.17 8.06 -23.64
N LYS A 272 23.63 9.22 -23.13
CA LYS A 272 24.40 10.20 -23.92
C LYS A 272 25.73 9.62 -24.41
N GLY A 273 26.24 10.08 -25.57
CA GLY A 273 27.34 9.37 -26.26
C GLY A 273 28.18 10.15 -27.29
N GLY A 274 28.15 11.48 -27.33
CA GLY A 274 29.06 12.33 -28.14
C GLY A 274 28.96 12.23 -29.67
N CYS A 275 28.17 11.33 -30.22
CA CYS A 275 27.94 11.22 -31.65
C CYS A 275 26.62 11.91 -32.02
N ALA A 276 26.69 12.96 -32.84
CA ALA A 276 25.51 13.68 -33.32
C ALA A 276 24.62 12.86 -34.27
N HIS A 277 25.14 11.77 -34.83
CA HIS A 277 24.47 10.97 -35.85
C HIS A 277 23.66 9.83 -35.22
N PHE A 278 22.34 9.83 -35.48
CA PHE A 278 21.42 8.81 -35.01
C PHE A 278 20.71 8.12 -36.18
N THR A 279 20.65 6.79 -36.18
CA THR A 279 19.88 6.02 -37.17
C THR A 279 18.65 5.39 -36.52
N CYS A 280 17.46 5.74 -37.01
CA CYS A 280 16.19 5.21 -36.54
C CYS A 280 16.08 3.70 -36.85
N ARG A 281 15.87 2.84 -35.85
CA ARG A 281 15.69 1.40 -36.08
C ARG A 281 14.38 1.08 -36.79
N ASN A 282 13.34 1.86 -36.53
CA ASN A 282 12.01 1.68 -37.11
C ASN A 282 11.98 2.05 -38.61
N CYS A 283 12.33 3.30 -38.97
CA CYS A 283 12.25 3.76 -40.35
C CYS A 283 13.59 3.82 -41.12
N LYS A 284 14.71 3.42 -40.49
CA LYS A 284 16.07 3.40 -41.07
C LYS A 284 16.64 4.75 -41.51
N ARG A 285 15.94 5.87 -41.29
CA ARG A 285 16.47 7.21 -41.57
C ARG A 285 17.55 7.61 -40.56
N ALA A 286 18.61 8.20 -41.06
CA ALA A 286 19.68 8.82 -40.29
C ALA A 286 19.39 10.32 -40.12
N PHE A 287 19.53 10.84 -38.90
CA PHE A 287 19.32 12.25 -38.59
C PHE A 287 20.22 12.72 -37.44
N CYS A 288 20.37 14.04 -37.31
CA CYS A 288 21.12 14.66 -36.24
C CYS A 288 20.33 14.64 -34.92
N GLU A 289 20.92 14.14 -33.84
CA GLU A 289 20.26 14.12 -32.54
C GLU A 289 19.93 15.53 -32.02
N CYS A 290 20.81 16.50 -32.28
CA CYS A 290 20.63 17.89 -31.87
C CYS A 290 19.62 18.63 -32.77
N CYS A 291 19.96 18.86 -34.05
CA CYS A 291 19.15 19.72 -34.93
C CYS A 291 18.07 19.00 -35.75
N LYS A 292 17.94 17.67 -35.60
CA LYS A 292 16.98 16.81 -36.32
C LYS A 292 17.10 16.82 -37.86
N THR A 293 18.10 17.50 -38.44
CA THR A 293 18.39 17.44 -39.88
C THR A 293 18.69 16.00 -40.30
N GLU A 294 18.06 15.56 -41.38
CA GLU A 294 18.31 14.24 -41.97
C GLU A 294 19.67 14.19 -42.68
N PHE A 295 20.34 13.03 -42.60
CA PHE A 295 21.58 12.76 -43.31
C PHE A 295 21.27 12.14 -44.68
N TRP A 296 21.89 12.70 -45.71
CA TRP A 296 21.72 12.26 -47.10
C TRP A 296 23.07 11.92 -47.73
N LYS A 297 23.06 11.00 -48.70
CA LYS A 297 24.20 10.81 -49.60
C LYS A 297 24.26 11.97 -50.59
N GLY A 298 25.45 12.32 -51.09
CA GLY A 298 25.67 13.47 -51.96
C GLY A 298 24.64 13.66 -53.08
N GLN A 299 24.35 12.59 -53.83
CA GLN A 299 23.36 12.64 -54.92
C GLN A 299 21.92 12.87 -54.46
N ALA A 300 21.57 12.41 -53.26
CA ALA A 300 20.22 12.51 -52.69
C ALA A 300 20.00 13.77 -51.83
N CYS A 301 21.05 14.56 -51.59
CA CYS A 301 21.03 15.76 -50.77
C CYS A 301 20.25 16.93 -51.41
N GLY A 302 20.17 16.97 -52.74
CA GLY A 302 19.47 18.03 -53.47
C GLY A 302 20.25 19.34 -53.62
N ASN A 303 21.44 19.46 -53.01
CA ASN A 303 22.36 20.58 -53.23
C ASN A 303 23.45 20.20 -54.24
N GLU A 304 23.63 21.01 -55.28
CA GLU A 304 24.61 20.77 -56.36
C GLU A 304 26.04 20.64 -55.83
N ASP A 305 26.40 21.47 -54.84
CA ASP A 305 27.73 21.48 -54.21
C ASP A 305 28.01 20.22 -53.36
N CYS A 306 27.01 19.38 -53.17
CA CYS A 306 27.05 18.21 -52.31
C CYS A 306 27.11 16.89 -53.11
N LYS A 307 26.98 16.91 -54.44
CA LYS A 307 26.93 15.69 -55.28
C LYS A 307 28.11 14.72 -55.06
N GLY A 308 29.32 15.25 -54.85
CA GLY A 308 30.53 14.48 -54.60
C GLY A 308 30.78 14.10 -53.12
N ARG A 309 29.90 14.49 -52.20
CA ARG A 309 30.07 14.24 -50.76
C ARG A 309 29.46 12.88 -50.37
N GLY A 310 30.03 12.28 -49.32
CA GLY A 310 29.48 11.09 -48.68
C GLY A 310 28.17 11.36 -47.92
N LEU A 311 27.88 10.53 -46.92
CA LEU A 311 26.75 10.76 -46.02
C LEU A 311 26.99 12.03 -45.19
N HIS A 312 26.13 13.04 -45.31
CA HIS A 312 26.27 14.32 -44.62
C HIS A 312 24.91 14.97 -44.34
N GLY A 313 24.90 15.98 -43.46
CA GLY A 313 23.73 16.77 -43.11
C GLY A 313 24.03 18.27 -43.15
N HIS A 314 23.00 19.09 -43.34
CA HIS A 314 23.10 20.55 -43.28
C HIS A 314 22.67 21.05 -41.90
N HIS A 315 23.64 21.28 -41.04
CA HIS A 315 23.41 21.70 -39.66
C HIS A 315 23.33 23.22 -39.57
N PRO A 316 22.46 23.80 -38.71
CA PRO A 316 22.55 25.20 -38.35
C PRO A 316 23.85 25.45 -37.55
N ARG A 317 24.36 26.69 -37.59
CA ARG A 317 25.66 27.03 -36.98
C ARG A 317 25.74 26.79 -35.47
N ASN A 318 24.62 26.87 -34.75
CA ASN A 318 24.54 26.59 -33.32
C ASN A 318 24.32 25.09 -32.97
N CYS A 319 24.36 24.19 -33.96
CA CYS A 319 24.20 22.76 -33.72
C CYS A 319 25.43 22.18 -33.02
N PHE A 320 25.21 21.18 -32.16
CA PHE A 320 26.24 20.34 -31.54
C PHE A 320 27.33 19.88 -32.52
N TYR A 321 27.00 19.65 -33.79
CA TYR A 321 27.98 19.28 -34.82
C TYR A 321 29.15 20.28 -34.94
N TYR A 322 28.87 21.58 -34.82
CA TYR A 322 29.87 22.65 -34.88
C TYR A 322 30.33 23.10 -33.49
N THR A 323 29.43 23.17 -32.52
CA THR A 323 29.76 23.72 -31.19
C THR A 323 30.62 22.79 -30.34
N ARG A 324 30.59 21.47 -30.60
CA ARG A 324 31.40 20.47 -29.86
C ARG A 324 32.92 20.68 -29.97
N ASP A 325 33.37 21.38 -31.01
CA ASP A 325 34.80 21.60 -31.27
C ASP A 325 35.37 22.78 -30.46
N TYR A 326 34.51 23.58 -29.82
CA TYR A 326 34.94 24.70 -28.99
C TYR A 326 35.27 24.26 -27.54
N PRO A 327 36.19 24.97 -26.84
CA PRO A 327 36.46 24.79 -25.42
C PRO A 327 35.21 25.04 -24.55
N CYS A 328 35.17 24.44 -23.35
CA CYS A 328 34.02 24.61 -22.46
C CYS A 328 33.88 26.05 -21.95
N GLU A 329 35.01 26.74 -21.75
CA GLU A 329 35.10 28.12 -21.26
C GLU A 329 34.44 29.10 -22.24
N ASP A 330 34.71 28.95 -23.53
CA ASP A 330 34.13 29.78 -24.59
C ASP A 330 32.61 29.57 -24.69
N LEU A 331 32.16 28.32 -24.56
CA LEU A 331 30.73 27.97 -24.60
C LEU A 331 29.99 28.48 -23.35
N GLN A 332 30.63 28.45 -22.18
CA GLN A 332 30.09 29.03 -20.94
C GLN A 332 29.92 30.53 -21.09
N LYS A 333 30.98 31.24 -21.51
CA LYS A 333 30.95 32.68 -21.71
C LYS A 333 29.85 33.09 -22.70
N LEU A 334 29.66 32.31 -23.78
CA LEU A 334 28.60 32.55 -24.74
C LEU A 334 27.19 32.43 -24.11
N LEU A 335 26.98 31.47 -23.22
CA LEU A 335 25.71 31.29 -22.50
C LEU A 335 25.49 32.40 -21.46
N GLU A 336 26.55 32.81 -20.76
CA GLU A 336 26.53 33.93 -19.82
C GLU A 336 26.18 35.25 -20.52
N ASP A 337 26.83 35.57 -21.64
CA ASP A 337 26.55 36.76 -22.45
C ASP A 337 25.10 36.77 -22.99
N ALA A 338 24.52 35.60 -23.23
CA ALA A 338 23.13 35.42 -23.65
C ALA A 338 22.11 35.40 -22.48
N GLY A 339 22.57 35.51 -21.23
CA GLY A 339 21.71 35.45 -20.04
C GLY A 339 21.08 34.07 -19.79
N VAL A 340 21.68 33.00 -20.31
CA VAL A 340 21.21 31.63 -20.12
C VAL A 340 21.87 31.02 -18.89
N PRO A 341 21.12 30.68 -17.84
CA PRO A 341 21.70 30.05 -16.66
C PRO A 341 22.23 28.66 -17.01
N VAL A 342 23.52 28.44 -16.78
CA VAL A 342 24.09 27.08 -16.78
C VAL A 342 23.71 26.44 -15.46
N ASP A 343 23.03 25.30 -15.51
CA ASP A 343 22.44 24.64 -14.34
C ASP A 343 23.54 24.18 -13.34
N GLU A 344 23.90 25.07 -12.41
CA GLU A 344 24.89 24.84 -11.35
C GLU A 344 24.26 24.35 -10.03
N MET A 345 22.93 24.10 -9.98
CA MET A 345 22.18 24.00 -8.72
C MET A 345 21.49 22.65 -8.41
N ALA A 346 21.88 21.53 -9.03
CA ALA A 346 21.47 20.24 -8.49
C ALA A 346 22.35 19.88 -7.27
N PRO A 347 21.79 19.50 -6.10
CA PRO A 347 22.56 19.17 -4.90
C PRO A 347 23.44 17.97 -5.19
N GLN A 348 24.74 18.21 -5.40
CA GLN A 348 25.66 17.14 -5.78
C GLN A 348 26.11 16.41 -4.51
N VAL A 349 25.80 15.12 -4.45
CA VAL A 349 26.72 14.18 -3.80
C VAL A 349 28.06 14.36 -4.50
N VAL A 350 29.09 14.79 -3.75
CA VAL A 350 30.45 14.97 -4.29
C VAL A 350 30.89 13.61 -4.83
N THR A 351 30.90 13.47 -6.14
CA THR A 351 31.28 12.23 -6.84
C THR A 351 32.51 12.54 -7.68
N ASP A 352 33.58 11.78 -7.49
CA ASP A 352 34.84 11.97 -8.25
C ASP A 352 34.73 11.47 -9.70
N ALA A 353 33.70 10.65 -9.98
CA ALA A 353 33.46 10.02 -11.27
C ALA A 353 32.09 10.40 -11.85
N CYS A 354 32.05 10.62 -13.17
CA CYS A 354 30.85 10.99 -13.90
C CYS A 354 29.81 9.86 -13.91
N THR A 355 28.59 10.18 -13.45
CA THR A 355 27.46 9.24 -13.32
C THR A 355 26.51 9.23 -14.52
N VAL A 356 26.83 9.95 -15.60
CA VAL A 356 26.00 9.94 -16.82
C VAL A 356 25.98 8.54 -17.39
N SER A 357 24.78 7.98 -17.57
CA SER A 357 24.60 6.70 -18.26
C SER A 357 25.06 6.83 -19.71
N ILE A 358 25.84 5.85 -20.17
CA ILE A 358 26.29 5.67 -21.55
C ILE A 358 25.83 4.29 -22.00
N THR A 359 25.26 4.19 -23.20
CA THR A 359 24.94 2.91 -23.82
C THR A 359 26.15 2.48 -24.67
N SER A 360 26.73 1.34 -24.34
CA SER A 360 27.85 0.75 -25.08
C SER A 360 27.40 0.17 -26.43
N ASP A 361 28.37 -0.26 -27.25
CA ASP A 361 28.10 -0.88 -28.55
C ASP A 361 27.35 -2.22 -28.45
N ASP A 362 27.49 -2.91 -27.31
CA ASP A 362 26.74 -4.12 -26.95
C ASP A 362 25.36 -3.83 -26.33
N TYR A 363 24.92 -2.57 -26.31
CA TYR A 363 23.64 -2.12 -25.76
C TYR A 363 23.48 -2.32 -24.25
N SER A 364 24.60 -2.38 -23.53
CA SER A 364 24.59 -2.34 -22.07
C SER A 364 24.74 -0.90 -21.58
N ASP A 365 23.86 -0.51 -20.66
CA ASP A 365 23.93 0.81 -20.03
C ASP A 365 24.90 0.75 -18.86
N SER A 366 25.92 1.60 -18.89
CA SER A 366 26.93 1.71 -17.84
C SER A 366 27.17 3.17 -17.48
N ALA A 367 27.67 3.44 -16.27
CA ALA A 367 28.06 4.79 -15.88
C ALA A 367 29.34 5.21 -16.63
N CYS A 368 29.43 6.49 -17.02
CA CYS A 368 30.59 7.04 -17.72
C CYS A 368 31.92 6.80 -17.01
N GLY A 369 31.99 7.01 -15.70
CA GLY A 369 33.17 6.73 -14.88
C GLY A 369 34.37 7.66 -15.07
N LEU A 370 34.33 8.61 -16.02
CA LEU A 370 35.42 9.57 -16.25
C LEU A 370 35.51 10.63 -15.13
N PRO A 371 36.70 11.21 -14.89
CA PRO A 371 36.89 12.26 -13.88
C PRO A 371 35.93 13.44 -14.07
N VAL A 372 35.36 13.92 -12.98
CA VAL A 372 34.46 15.08 -12.99
C VAL A 372 35.26 16.37 -13.22
N LEU A 373 34.76 17.22 -14.11
CA LEU A 373 35.26 18.58 -14.37
C LEU A 373 34.43 19.60 -13.58
N LYS A 374 33.14 19.75 -13.90
CA LYS A 374 32.21 20.71 -13.28
C LYS A 374 30.79 20.13 -13.23
N GLY A 375 30.03 20.45 -12.19
CA GLY A 375 28.63 20.00 -12.04
C GLY A 375 28.42 18.48 -11.96
N GLY A 376 29.40 17.71 -11.46
CA GLY A 376 29.29 16.25 -11.39
C GLY A 376 29.36 15.55 -12.75
N LYS A 377 29.94 16.20 -13.77
CA LYS A 377 30.06 15.69 -15.14
C LYS A 377 31.52 15.73 -15.62
N CYS A 378 31.94 14.74 -16.40
CA CYS A 378 33.22 14.79 -17.10
C CYS A 378 33.20 15.82 -18.22
N GLU A 379 34.36 16.23 -18.73
CA GLU A 379 34.50 17.25 -19.77
C GLU A 379 33.59 17.01 -20.98
N LYS A 380 33.55 15.77 -21.50
CA LYS A 380 32.73 15.41 -22.66
C LYS A 380 31.23 15.65 -22.42
N HIS A 381 30.70 15.14 -21.31
CA HIS A 381 29.27 15.28 -20.99
C HIS A 381 28.92 16.70 -20.54
N TYR A 382 29.86 17.40 -19.91
CA TYR A 382 29.70 18.81 -19.60
C TYR A 382 29.57 19.63 -20.87
N LYS A 383 30.45 19.41 -21.86
CA LYS A 383 30.38 20.05 -23.18
C LYS A 383 29.08 19.77 -23.92
N GLU A 384 28.58 18.53 -23.87
CA GLU A 384 27.28 18.17 -24.44
C GLU A 384 26.12 18.95 -23.80
N ILE A 385 26.16 19.19 -22.49
CA ILE A 385 25.16 20.01 -21.79
C ILE A 385 25.23 21.46 -22.26
N LEU A 386 26.42 22.05 -22.35
CA LEU A 386 26.59 23.43 -22.83
C LEU A 386 26.06 23.60 -24.27
N CYS A 387 26.43 22.68 -25.16
CA CYS A 387 25.96 22.72 -26.55
C CYS A 387 24.44 22.52 -26.67
N ASP A 388 23.86 21.66 -25.83
CA ASP A 388 22.41 21.44 -25.77
C ASP A 388 21.66 22.68 -25.26
N LEU A 389 22.21 23.40 -24.27
CA LEU A 389 21.70 24.70 -23.83
C LEU A 389 21.78 25.74 -24.94
N ILE A 390 22.91 25.86 -25.63
CA ILE A 390 23.09 26.79 -26.77
C ILE A 390 22.02 26.55 -27.84
N TYR A 391 21.75 25.28 -28.18
CA TYR A 391 20.75 24.95 -29.18
C TYR A 391 19.32 25.24 -28.70
N ARG A 392 18.96 24.81 -27.47
CA ARG A 392 17.59 24.99 -26.92
C ARG A 392 17.22 26.45 -26.69
N HIS A 393 18.17 27.26 -26.23
CA HIS A 393 17.97 28.68 -26.00
C HIS A 393 18.22 29.54 -27.25
N ARG A 394 18.51 28.91 -28.39
CA ARG A 394 18.75 29.59 -29.68
C ARG A 394 19.85 30.65 -29.59
N VAL A 395 20.90 30.34 -28.84
CA VAL A 395 22.07 31.21 -28.71
C VAL A 395 22.88 31.16 -30.00
N ASP A 396 23.20 32.33 -30.55
CA ASP A 396 24.01 32.44 -31.75
C ASP A 396 25.51 32.31 -31.41
N VAL A 397 26.27 31.68 -32.29
CA VAL A 397 27.69 31.35 -32.08
C VAL A 397 28.64 32.22 -32.90
N LEU A 398 28.12 33.27 -33.56
CA LEU A 398 28.93 34.17 -34.41
C LEU A 398 30.08 34.82 -33.64
N ASN A 399 29.91 35.10 -32.35
CA ASN A 399 30.98 35.65 -31.50
C ASN A 399 32.18 34.68 -31.33
N LEU A 400 32.00 33.40 -31.65
CA LEU A 400 33.06 32.39 -31.64
C LEU A 400 33.72 32.19 -33.03
N PHE A 401 33.28 32.91 -34.05
CA PHE A 401 33.76 32.74 -35.42
C PHE A 401 34.92 33.70 -35.69
N ASN A 402 35.93 33.19 -36.39
CA ASN A 402 36.94 34.04 -37.02
C ASN A 402 36.42 34.57 -38.37
N GLN A 403 37.17 35.49 -38.98
CA GLN A 403 36.81 36.09 -40.26
C GLN A 403 36.46 35.02 -41.32
N ASP A 404 37.34 34.04 -41.53
CA ASP A 404 37.13 32.97 -42.53
C ASP A 404 35.81 32.20 -42.32
N LYS A 405 35.45 31.88 -41.08
CA LYS A 405 34.18 31.20 -40.76
C LYS A 405 32.97 32.07 -41.09
N LEU A 406 33.03 33.37 -40.80
CA LEU A 406 31.96 34.32 -41.13
C LEU A 406 31.77 34.45 -42.64
N GLU A 407 32.87 34.61 -43.39
CA GLU A 407 32.82 34.66 -44.86
C GLU A 407 32.27 33.35 -45.44
N ASN A 408 32.66 32.21 -44.86
CA ASN A 408 32.15 30.90 -45.29
C ASN A 408 30.65 30.73 -45.02
N GLU A 409 30.09 31.31 -43.95
CA GLU A 409 28.63 31.30 -43.74
C GLU A 409 27.90 32.09 -44.83
N LEU A 410 28.41 33.27 -45.23
CA LEU A 410 27.83 34.03 -46.34
C LEU A 410 27.89 33.23 -47.66
N LYS A 411 29.05 32.63 -47.95
CA LYS A 411 29.25 31.80 -49.15
C LYS A 411 28.31 30.58 -49.17
N LYS A 412 28.19 29.85 -48.06
CA LYS A 412 27.29 28.69 -47.94
C LYS A 412 25.83 29.07 -48.22
N HIS A 413 25.42 30.28 -47.82
CA HIS A 413 24.07 30.78 -48.01
C HIS A 413 23.89 31.62 -49.29
N LYS A 414 24.91 31.66 -50.17
CA LYS A 414 24.91 32.42 -51.43
C LYS A 414 24.56 33.90 -51.23
N LYS A 415 25.12 34.51 -50.18
CA LYS A 415 25.00 35.94 -49.87
C LYS A 415 26.23 36.70 -50.35
N ASP A 416 26.02 37.93 -50.78
CA ASP A 416 27.10 38.80 -51.23
C ASP A 416 27.99 39.22 -50.05
N MET A 417 29.28 39.34 -50.32
CA MET A 417 30.26 39.81 -49.35
C MET A 417 30.09 41.32 -49.10
N PRO A 418 30.02 41.77 -47.84
CA PRO A 418 29.91 43.20 -47.55
C PRO A 418 31.20 43.93 -47.93
N GLN A 419 31.06 45.11 -48.54
CA GLN A 419 32.20 46.01 -48.77
C GLN A 419 32.50 46.76 -47.46
N LEU A 420 33.48 46.27 -46.71
CA LEU A 420 33.96 46.93 -45.49
C LEU A 420 35.05 47.95 -45.85
N SER A 421 35.00 49.13 -45.23
CA SER A 421 36.02 50.17 -45.42
C SER A 421 37.41 49.66 -45.04
N SER A 422 38.43 50.03 -45.83
CA SER A 422 39.84 49.73 -45.54
C SER A 422 40.30 50.30 -44.19
N ASP A 423 39.67 51.39 -43.76
CA ASP A 423 40.11 52.22 -42.63
C ASP A 423 39.70 51.65 -41.26
N LEU A 424 38.82 50.63 -41.24
CA LEU A 424 38.41 49.95 -40.02
C LEU A 424 39.53 49.05 -39.50
N SER A 425 39.68 49.01 -38.17
CA SER A 425 40.56 48.05 -37.51
C SER A 425 40.10 46.60 -37.75
N PRO A 426 40.98 45.59 -37.60
CA PRO A 426 40.61 44.18 -37.75
C PRO A 426 39.43 43.77 -36.87
N ASP A 427 39.39 44.27 -35.62
CA ASP A 427 38.33 43.95 -34.67
C ASP A 427 36.99 44.59 -35.06
N GLU A 428 37.00 45.85 -35.51
CA GLU A 428 35.80 46.52 -36.02
C GLU A 428 35.27 45.84 -37.29
N LYS A 429 36.17 45.40 -38.19
CA LYS A 429 35.78 44.62 -39.37
C LYS A 429 35.10 43.32 -38.98
N LEU A 430 35.61 42.63 -37.96
CA LEU A 430 35.03 41.38 -37.47
C LEU A 430 33.64 41.60 -36.86
N ILE A 431 33.48 42.63 -36.01
CA ILE A 431 32.18 43.00 -35.42
C ILE A 431 31.15 43.31 -36.51
N ARG A 432 31.51 44.17 -37.48
CA ARG A 432 30.62 44.52 -38.60
C ARG A 432 30.26 43.31 -39.46
N LEU A 433 31.21 42.39 -39.67
CA LEU A 433 30.96 41.16 -40.41
C LEU A 433 30.02 40.23 -39.62
N CYS A 434 30.18 40.11 -38.31
CA CYS A 434 29.25 39.37 -37.44
C CYS A 434 27.82 39.94 -37.52
N GLU A 435 27.65 41.27 -37.39
CA GLU A 435 26.36 41.95 -37.51
C GLU A 435 25.72 41.67 -38.87
N PHE A 436 26.50 41.75 -39.95
CA PHE A 436 26.03 41.48 -41.30
C PHE A 436 25.60 40.02 -41.49
N VAL A 437 26.39 39.06 -41.00
CA VAL A 437 26.01 37.63 -41.04
C VAL A 437 24.74 37.37 -40.24
N ALA A 438 24.61 37.94 -39.05
CA ALA A 438 23.42 37.80 -38.22
C ALA A 438 22.15 38.29 -38.94
N GLN A 439 22.26 39.40 -39.69
CA GLN A 439 21.15 39.97 -40.45
C GLN A 439 20.86 39.20 -41.75
N ALA A 440 21.90 38.84 -42.52
CA ALA A 440 21.76 38.21 -43.83
C ALA A 440 21.41 36.72 -43.75
N VAL A 441 21.86 36.05 -42.69
CA VAL A 441 21.67 34.63 -42.41
C VAL A 441 21.19 34.47 -40.96
N PRO A 442 19.92 34.80 -40.67
CA PRO A 442 19.40 34.65 -39.32
C PRO A 442 19.45 33.18 -38.89
N LEU A 443 19.62 32.96 -37.59
CA LEU A 443 19.53 31.63 -37.02
C LEU A 443 18.13 31.08 -37.30
N ALA A 444 18.03 29.86 -37.82
CA ALA A 444 16.74 29.26 -38.16
C ALA A 444 15.84 29.19 -36.91
N PRO A 445 14.51 29.44 -37.06
CA PRO A 445 13.57 29.39 -35.95
C PRO A 445 13.42 27.98 -35.37
#